data_AF-A0A354DI57-F1
#
_entry.id   AF-A0A354DI57-F1
#
_cell.length_a   1.000
_cell.length_b   1.000
_cell.length_c   1.000
_cell.angle_alpha   90.00
_cell.angle_beta   90.00
_cell.angle_gamma   90.00
#
_symmetry.space_group_name_H-M   'P 1'
#
loop_
_entity.id
_entity.type
_entity.pdbx_description
1 polymer ?
#
loop_
_entity_poly.entity_id
_entity_poly.type
_entity_poly.pdbx_seq_one_letter_code
_entity_poly.pdbx_strand_id
1 'polypeptide(L)'
;KEKGWAKVGILYDSNTYGSGWGKQLKKYAPEYGLTLVSEEKYGTKDSSMSTQLTKIKSSGAQVLIIAGTNPAPSTVVKEAKQ
;
A
#
# COMPACT_ATOMS: atom_id res chain seq x y z
N LYS A 1 -8.95 17.75 -7.79
CA LYS A 1 -7.73 16.91 -7.65
C LYS A 1 -6.50 17.82 -7.72
N GLU A 2 -5.91 18.18 -6.59
CA GLU A 2 -4.81 19.16 -6.55
C GLU A 2 -3.46 18.64 -7.08
N LYS A 3 -3.24 17.32 -7.09
CA LYS A 3 -1.96 16.69 -7.53
C LYS A 3 -2.06 15.83 -8.79
N GLY A 4 -3.23 15.68 -9.41
CA GLY A 4 -3.40 14.90 -10.66
C GLY A 4 -3.08 13.40 -10.58
N TRP A 5 -2.72 12.86 -9.41
CA TRP A 5 -2.37 11.45 -9.27
C TRP A 5 -3.59 10.53 -9.41
N ALA A 6 -3.42 9.49 -10.23
CA ALA A 6 -4.44 8.49 -10.50
C ALA A 6 -3.96 7.09 -10.16
N LYS A 7 -2.65 6.79 -10.27
CA LYS A 7 -2.12 5.43 -10.04
C LYS A 7 -1.70 5.24 -8.60
N VAL A 8 -2.31 4.27 -7.92
CA VAL A 8 -2.05 3.99 -6.50
C VAL A 8 -1.61 2.55 -6.29
N GLY A 9 -0.62 2.35 -5.42
CA GLY A 9 -0.23 1.06 -4.87
C GLY A 9 -0.74 0.94 -3.44
N ILE A 10 -1.21 -0.24 -3.04
CA ILE A 10 -1.61 -0.51 -1.66
C ILE A 10 -0.72 -1.58 -1.06
N LEU A 11 -0.35 -1.38 0.21
CA LEU A 11 0.40 -2.33 1.03
C LEU A 11 -0.31 -2.49 2.36
N TYR A 12 -0.71 -3.70 2.72
CA TYR A 12 -1.45 -3.92 3.96
C TYR A 12 -1.12 -5.23 4.66
N ASP A 13 -1.38 -5.27 5.95
CA ASP A 13 -1.16 -6.47 6.76
C ASP A 13 -2.11 -7.59 6.32
N SER A 14 -1.58 -8.80 6.14
CA SER A 14 -2.35 -10.01 5.83
C SER A 14 -3.36 -10.41 6.93
N ASN A 15 -3.27 -9.84 8.13
CA ASN A 15 -4.27 -10.04 9.18
C ASN A 15 -5.66 -9.47 8.81
N THR A 16 -6.65 -9.73 9.67
CA THR A 16 -8.06 -9.32 9.43
C THR A 16 -8.23 -7.80 9.35
N TYR A 17 -7.45 -7.04 10.12
CA TYR A 17 -7.48 -5.58 10.10
C TYR A 17 -6.98 -5.03 8.76
N GLY A 18 -5.76 -5.41 8.34
CA GLY A 18 -5.19 -4.94 7.08
C GLY A 18 -5.96 -5.44 5.86
N SER A 19 -6.38 -6.71 5.86
CA SER A 19 -7.23 -7.27 4.80
C SER A 19 -8.59 -6.57 4.71
N GLY A 20 -9.16 -6.13 5.83
CA GLY A 20 -10.37 -5.31 5.86
C GLY A 20 -10.17 -3.99 5.12
N TRP A 21 -9.09 -3.27 5.43
CA TRP A 21 -8.71 -2.05 4.72
C TRP A 21 -8.45 -2.28 3.24
N GLY A 22 -7.70 -3.33 2.88
CA GLY A 22 -7.42 -3.68 1.49
C GLY A 22 -8.69 -3.89 0.66
N LYS A 23 -9.72 -4.54 1.24
CA LYS A 23 -11.03 -4.70 0.60
C LYS A 23 -11.74 -3.37 0.36
N GLN A 24 -11.78 -2.49 1.37
CA GLN A 24 -12.44 -1.19 1.24
C GLN A 24 -11.72 -0.28 0.24
N LEU A 25 -10.39 -0.24 0.26
CA LEU A 25 -9.59 0.53 -0.70
C LEU A 25 -9.85 0.07 -2.13
N LYS A 26 -9.89 -1.24 -2.39
CA LYS A 26 -10.20 -1.75 -3.73
C LYS A 26 -11.61 -1.44 -4.20
N LYS A 27 -12.58 -1.49 -3.27
CA LYS A 27 -13.97 -1.18 -3.58
C LYS A 27 -14.15 0.29 -3.95
N TYR A 28 -13.58 1.20 -3.17
CA TYR A 28 -13.86 2.62 -3.29
C TYR A 28 -12.86 3.40 -4.15
N ALA A 29 -11.62 2.92 -4.34
CA ALA A 29 -10.63 3.61 -5.18
C ALA A 29 -11.15 4.04 -6.56
N PRO A 30 -11.91 3.20 -7.30
CA PRO A 30 -12.48 3.60 -8.60
C PRO A 30 -13.46 4.78 -8.49
N GLU A 31 -14.25 4.86 -7.42
CA GLU A 31 -15.23 5.94 -7.19
C GLU A 31 -14.54 7.31 -6.99
N TYR A 32 -13.31 7.31 -6.47
CA TYR A 32 -12.47 8.51 -6.35
C TYR A 32 -11.59 8.76 -7.58
N GLY A 33 -11.77 7.98 -8.66
CA GLY A 33 -10.97 8.03 -9.87
C GLY A 33 -9.51 7.67 -9.63
N LEU A 34 -9.25 6.71 -8.74
CA LEU A 34 -7.96 6.11 -8.50
C LEU A 34 -7.90 4.73 -9.19
N THR A 35 -6.81 4.48 -9.89
CA THR A 35 -6.46 3.20 -10.51
C THR A 35 -5.47 2.47 -9.61
N LEU A 36 -5.88 1.33 -9.08
CA LEU A 36 -4.99 0.44 -8.34
C LEU A 36 -4.04 -0.24 -9.34
N VAL A 37 -2.74 0.02 -9.21
CA VAL A 37 -1.71 -0.56 -10.11
C VAL A 37 -0.85 -1.62 -9.43
N SER A 38 -0.91 -1.70 -8.09
CA SER A 38 -0.24 -2.74 -7.31
C SER A 38 -0.97 -2.99 -5.99
N GLU A 39 -1.03 -4.25 -5.60
CA GLU A 39 -1.56 -4.72 -4.33
C GLU A 39 -0.57 -5.70 -3.72
N GLU A 40 0.05 -5.31 -2.61
CA GLU A 40 0.96 -6.18 -1.87
C GLU A 40 0.51 -6.35 -0.43
N LYS A 41 0.98 -7.44 0.18
CA LYS A 41 0.71 -7.78 1.57
C LYS A 41 2.00 -8.07 2.31
N TYR A 42 1.98 -7.84 3.62
CA TYR A 42 3.02 -8.27 4.54
C TYR A 42 2.43 -9.08 5.70
N GLY A 43 3.24 -9.92 6.32
CA GLY A 43 2.92 -10.59 7.57
C GLY A 43 3.14 -9.65 8.76
N THR A 44 2.28 -9.71 9.78
CA THR A 44 2.39 -8.88 10.99
C THR A 44 3.77 -8.95 11.68
N LYS A 45 4.52 -10.05 11.48
CA LYS A 45 5.84 -10.28 12.06
C LYS A 45 7.01 -10.05 11.08
N ASP A 46 6.72 -9.61 9.85
CA ASP A 46 7.76 -9.33 8.86
C ASP A 46 8.62 -8.17 9.34
N SER A 47 9.93 -8.36 9.32
CA SER A 47 10.91 -7.35 9.73
C SER A 47 11.19 -6.31 8.64
N SER A 48 10.82 -6.60 7.40
CA SER A 48 11.03 -5.75 6.23
C SER A 48 9.92 -5.93 5.20
N MET A 49 9.63 -4.87 4.45
CA MET A 49 8.67 -4.82 3.35
C MET A 49 9.35 -4.42 2.03
N SER A 50 10.69 -4.54 1.95
CA SER A 50 11.49 -4.10 0.82
C SER A 50 11.10 -4.77 -0.51
N THR A 51 10.75 -6.07 -0.47
CA THR A 51 10.31 -6.81 -1.67
C THR A 51 8.99 -6.28 -2.20
N GLN A 52 8.02 -6.06 -1.31
CA GLN A 52 6.71 -5.49 -1.63
C GLN A 52 6.87 -4.06 -2.19
N LEU A 53 7.68 -3.24 -1.51
CA LEU A 53 7.98 -1.88 -1.94
C LEU A 53 8.63 -1.83 -3.32
N THR A 54 9.55 -2.76 -3.63
CA THR A 54 10.18 -2.87 -4.94
C THR A 54 9.14 -3.15 -6.04
N LYS A 55 8.21 -4.09 -5.80
CA LYS A 55 7.14 -4.38 -6.77
C LYS A 55 6.20 -3.20 -6.97
N ILE A 56 5.84 -2.51 -5.88
CA ILE A 56 5.00 -1.30 -5.94
C ILE A 56 5.71 -0.21 -6.75
N LYS A 57 7.01 0.01 -6.53
CA LYS A 57 7.81 0.98 -7.29
C LYS A 57 7.82 0.63 -8.79
N SER A 58 8.01 -0.64 -9.13
CA SER A 58 8.01 -1.13 -10.51
C SER A 58 6.65 -1.05 -11.19
N SER A 59 5.54 -0.99 -10.44
CA SER A 59 4.18 -0.86 -11.00
C SER A 59 3.86 0.52 -11.58
N GLY A 60 4.71 1.53 -11.34
CA GLY A 60 4.43 2.91 -11.71
C GLY A 60 3.38 3.58 -10.82
N ALA A 61 3.19 3.08 -9.60
CA ALA A 61 2.37 3.75 -8.58
C ALA A 61 2.94 5.15 -8.28
N GLN A 62 2.06 6.15 -8.24
CA GLN A 62 2.40 7.53 -7.89
C GLN A 62 2.20 7.79 -6.39
N VAL A 63 1.34 6.98 -5.77
CA VAL A 63 0.99 7.05 -4.35
C VAL A 63 1.03 5.65 -3.76
N LEU A 64 1.58 5.54 -2.55
CA LEU A 64 1.52 4.35 -1.72
C LEU A 64 0.56 4.59 -0.56
N ILE A 65 -0.44 3.71 -0.40
CA ILE A 65 -1.31 3.68 0.78
C ILE A 65 -0.91 2.46 1.63
N ILE A 66 -0.63 2.69 2.90
CA ILE A 66 -0.17 1.67 3.84
C ILE A 66 -1.26 1.48 4.89
N ALA A 67 -1.72 0.24 5.09
CA ALA A 67 -2.75 -0.08 6.08
C ALA A 67 -2.31 -1.22 7.01
N GLY A 68 -2.09 -0.88 8.27
CA GLY A 68 -1.83 -1.84 9.33
C GLY A 68 -1.50 -1.13 10.63
N THR A 69 -1.08 -1.90 11.62
CA THR A 69 -0.73 -1.38 12.95
C THR A 69 0.77 -1.21 13.10
N ASN A 70 1.19 -0.37 14.04
CA ASN A 70 2.60 -0.25 14.41
C ASN A 70 3.17 -1.63 14.78
N PRO A 71 4.45 -1.91 14.46
CA PRO A 71 5.46 -0.98 13.91
C PRO A 71 5.51 -0.91 12.38
N ALA A 72 4.74 -1.74 11.66
CA ALA A 72 4.92 -1.94 10.22
C ALA A 72 4.86 -0.64 9.37
N PRO A 73 3.88 0.28 9.55
CA PRO A 73 3.87 1.53 8.79
C PRO A 73 5.15 2.37 8.96
N SER A 74 5.77 2.35 10.15
CA SER A 74 7.05 3.05 10.39
C SER A 74 8.20 2.41 9.60
N THR A 75 8.28 1.08 9.59
CA THR A 75 9.27 0.35 8.78
C THR A 75 9.08 0.64 7.30
N VAL A 76 7.85 0.59 6.80
CA VAL A 76 7.54 0.87 5.39
C VAL A 76 7.97 2.28 5.00
N VAL A 77 7.68 3.30 5.81
CA VAL A 77 8.09 4.69 5.51
C VAL A 77 9.62 4.83 5.51
N LYS A 78 10.33 4.11 6.38
CA LYS A 78 11.80 4.11 6.39
C LYS A 78 12.36 3.49 5.12
N GLU A 79 11.85 2.32 4.71
CA GLU A 79 12.33 1.58 3.55
C GLU A 79 11.92 2.23 2.23
N ALA A 80 10.75 2.86 2.15
CA ALA A 80 10.28 3.53 0.94
C ALA A 80 11.12 4.78 0.56
N LYS A 81 11.92 5.30 1.50
CA LYS A 81 12.86 6.41 1.25
C LYS A 81 14.22 5.96 0.72
N GLN A 82 14.53 4.67 0.81
CA GLN A 82 15.77 4.09 0.31
C GLN A 82 15.68 3.84 -1.21
#